data_AF-A0A5K0VCD7-F1
#
_entry.id   AF-A0A5K0VCD7-F1
#
_cell.length_a   1.000
_cell.length_b   1.000
_cell.length_c   1.000
_cell.angle_alpha   90.00
_cell.angle_beta   90.00
_cell.angle_gamma   90.00
#
_symmetry.space_group_name_H-M   'P 1'
#
loop_
_entity.id
_entity.type
_entity.pdbx_description
1 polymer ?
#
loop_
_entity_poly.entity_id
_entity_poly.type
_entity_poly.pdbx_seq_one_letter_code
_entity_poly.pdbx_strand_id
1 'polypeptide(L)' 'VTNQATGSQLKVRIVDQCANGGLDLDWSAFKQLDTNGNGYQQGHLMVDYQF' A
#
# COMPACT_ATOMS: atom_id res chain seq x y z
N VAL A 1 4.46 4.77 -4.19
CA VAL A 1 3.11 4.36 -3.77
C VAL A 1 2.61 5.38 -2.76
N THR A 2 1.44 5.96 -2.98
CA THR A 2 0.86 7.02 -2.16
C THR A 2 -0.53 6.57 -1.68
N ASN A 3 -0.76 6.57 -0.37
CA ASN A 3 -2.07 6.29 0.23
C ASN A 3 -3.03 7.46 -0.06
N GLN A 4 -4.13 7.20 -0.76
CA GLN A 4 -5.10 8.24 -1.15
C GLN A 4 -5.79 8.89 0.05
N ALA A 5 -5.97 8.16 1.16
CA ALA A 5 -6.68 8.66 2.34
C ALA A 5 -5.82 9.59 3.21
N THR A 6 -4.51 9.39 3.25
CA THR A 6 -3.61 10.11 4.18
C THR A 6 -2.50 10.90 3.48
N GLY A 7 -2.30 10.70 2.18
CA GLY A 7 -1.17 11.25 1.44
C GLY A 7 0.19 10.65 1.81
N SER A 8 0.23 9.66 2.72
CA SER A 8 1.48 8.99 3.12
C SER A 8 2.09 8.26 1.92
N GLN A 9 3.41 8.41 1.72
CA GLN A 9 4.11 7.89 0.55
C GLN A 9 5.28 6.99 0.93
N LEU A 10 5.48 5.92 0.17
CA LEU A 10 6.61 5.03 0.28
C LEU A 10 7.13 4.61 -1.11
N LYS A 11 8.46 4.53 -1.26
CA LYS A 11 9.11 3.92 -2.41
C LYS A 11 9.36 2.44 -2.11
N VAL A 12 8.89 1.56 -2.99
CA VAL A 12 9.01 0.10 -2.86
C VAL A 12 9.71 -0.48 -4.08
N ARG A 13 10.19 -1.72 -3.98
CA ARG A 13 10.78 -2.49 -5.10
C ARG A 13 9.86 -3.65 -5.44
N ILE A 14 9.57 -3.84 -6.72
CA ILE A 14 8.82 -5.01 -7.21
C ILE A 14 9.73 -6.23 -7.14
N VAL A 15 9.32 -7.25 -6.39
CA VAL A 15 10.09 -8.49 -6.17
C VAL A 15 9.29 -9.76 -6.42
N ASP A 16 7.98 -9.64 -6.65
CA ASP A 16 7.07 -10.76 -6.88
C ASP A 16 5.90 -10.33 -7.79
N GLN A 17 5.18 -11.30 -8.34
CA GLN A 17 3.95 -11.11 -9.11
C GLN A 17 2.74 -11.66 -8.34
N CYS A 18 1.73 -10.82 -8.14
CA CYS A 18 0.45 -11.20 -7.54
C CYS A 18 -0.68 -11.23 -8.59
N ALA A 19 -1.79 -11.91 -8.27
CA ALA A 19 -2.91 -12.15 -9.21
C ALA A 19 -4.23 -11.47 -8.80
N ASN A 20 -4.18 -10.45 -7.93
CA ASN A 20 -5.36 -9.75 -7.39
C ASN A 20 -5.63 -8.38 -8.04
N GLY A 21 -4.86 -8.00 -9.08
CA GLY A 21 -5.06 -6.74 -9.81
C GLY A 21 -4.59 -5.49 -9.07
N GLY A 22 -3.77 -5.64 -8.01
CA GLY A 22 -3.26 -4.53 -7.21
C GLY A 22 -1.77 -4.69 -6.86
N LEU A 23 -1.40 -4.19 -5.68
CA LEU A 23 -0.07 -4.36 -5.11
C LEU A 23 -0.22 -5.19 -3.83
N ASP A 24 0.49 -6.31 -3.76
CA ASP A 24 0.63 -7.05 -2.50
C ASP A 24 1.89 -6.54 -1.79
N LEU A 25 1.68 -5.71 -0.77
CA LEU A 25 2.76 -5.07 -0.03
C LEU A 25 3.20 -5.97 1.12
N ASP A 26 4.52 -6.04 1.33
CA ASP A 26 5.05 -6.54 2.61
C ASP A 26 4.36 -5.82 3.77
N TRP A 27 4.03 -6.56 4.83
CA TRP A 27 3.35 -6.04 6.02
C TRP A 27 4.02 -4.78 6.58
N SER A 28 5.36 -4.73 6.57
CA SER A 28 6.12 -3.58 7.05
C SER A 28 5.92 -2.32 6.19
N ALA A 29 5.72 -2.48 4.87
CA ALA A 29 5.42 -1.39 3.95
C ALA A 29 3.95 -0.95 4.07
N PHE A 30 3.03 -1.91 4.17
CA PHE A 30 1.61 -1.64 4.41
C PHE A 30 1.41 -0.79 5.68
N LYS A 31 2.02 -1.21 6.80
CA LYS A 31 1.90 -0.51 8.09
C LYS A 31 2.46 0.93 8.05
N GLN A 32 3.51 1.18 7.26
CA GLN A 32 4.05 2.53 7.09
C GLN A 32 3.11 3.45 6.30
N LEU A 33 2.32 2.90 5.37
CA LEU A 33 1.34 3.65 4.59
C LEU A 33 0.01 3.84 5.31
N ASP A 34 -0.38 2.90 6.17
CA ASP A 34 -1.65 2.91 6.92
C ASP A 34 -1.59 3.80 8.18
N THR A 35 -1.25 5.08 8.00
CA THR A 35 -1.00 6.03 9.10
C THR A 35 -2.24 6.41 9.93
N ASN A 36 -3.44 6.06 9.47
CA ASN A 36 -4.69 6.23 10.21
C ASN A 36 -5.35 4.90 10.64
N GLY A 37 -4.74 3.75 10.31
CA GLY A 37 -5.23 2.42 10.68
C GLY A 37 -6.47 1.92 9.93
N ASN A 38 -7.01 2.71 8.99
CA ASN A 38 -8.22 2.34 8.25
C ASN A 38 -7.94 1.20 7.26
N GLY A 39 -6.73 1.13 6.71
CA GLY A 39 -6.37 0.08 5.76
C GLY A 39 -6.41 -1.30 6.39
N TYR A 40 -5.89 -1.43 7.61
CA TYR A 40 -5.99 -2.67 8.38
C TYR A 40 -7.45 -3.06 8.67
N GLN A 41 -8.28 -2.09 9.07
CA GLN A 41 -9.70 -2.33 9.36
C GLN A 41 -10.49 -2.76 8.11
N GLN A 42 -10.14 -2.22 6.94
CA GLN A 42 -10.78 -2.52 5.65
C GLN A 42 -10.16 -3.71 4.92
N GLY A 43 -9.00 -4.20 5.38
CA GLY A 43 -8.22 -5.27 4.76
C GLY A 43 -7.45 -4.85 3.50
N HIS A 44 -7.47 -3.57 3.11
CA HIS A 44 -6.72 -3.05 1.95
C HIS A 44 -6.56 -1.52 2.02
N LEU A 45 -5.66 -0.98 1.19
CA LEU A 45 -5.49 0.47 0.97
C LEU A 45 -5.81 0.82 -0.48
N MET A 46 -6.46 1.96 -0.70
CA MET A 46 -6.51 2.59 -2.02
C MET A 46 -5.27 3.45 -2.22
N VAL A 47 -4.53 3.22 -3.31
CA VAL A 47 -3.23 3.83 -3.55
C VAL A 47 -3.06 4.29 -4.99
N ASP A 48 -2.30 5.36 -5.17
CA ASP A 48 -1.72 5.75 -6.45
C ASP A 48 -0.26 5.27 -6.51
N TYR A 49 0.21 4.89 -7.70
CA TYR A 49 1.61 4.50 -7.91
C TYR A 49 2.16 4.98 -9.24
N GLN A 50 3.49 5.09 -9.28
CA GLN A 50 4.28 5.49 -10.44
C GLN A 50 5.56 4.65 -10.46
N PHE A 51 5.98 4.28 -11.67
CA PHE A 51 7.24 3.56 -11.93
C PHE A 51 8.44 4.51 -11.95
#